data_AF-A0A1G7BK23-F1
#
_entry.id   AF-A0A1G7BK23-F1
#
_cell.length_a   1.000
_cell.length_b   1.000
_cell.length_c   1.000
_cell.angle_alpha   90.00
_cell.angle_beta   90.00
_cell.angle_gamma   90.00
#
_symmetry.space_group_name_H-M   'P 1'
#
loop_
_entity.id
_entity.type
_entity.pdbx_description
1 polymer ?
#
loop_
_entity_poly.entity_id
_entity_poly.type
_entity_poly.pdbx_seq_one_letter_code
_entity_poly.pdbx_strand_id
1 'polypeptide(L)'
;MSELTPRLSDALESLRGDRPVSRVQREAQREVDREFAAARVEVARVSRRASVAHIALASTAALSNEEALYLQMAPLGDARYKAIVDAFAIAVANEVGRP
;
A
#
# COMPACT_ATOMS: atom_id res chain seq x y z
N MET A 1 -40.56 -58.32 -9.98
CA MET A 1 -39.38 -57.52 -9.60
C MET A 1 -39.24 -56.42 -10.64
N SER A 2 -39.69 -55.21 -10.33
CA SER A 2 -39.79 -54.11 -11.30
C SER A 2 -38.42 -53.45 -11.46
N GLU A 3 -37.83 -53.58 -12.65
CA GLU A 3 -36.58 -52.94 -13.02
C GLU A 3 -36.82 -51.42 -13.13
N LEU A 4 -36.37 -50.68 -12.12
CA LEU A 4 -36.27 -49.22 -12.15
C LEU A 4 -35.13 -48.83 -13.08
N THR A 5 -35.43 -48.70 -14.37
CA THR A 5 -34.55 -48.00 -15.30
C THR A 5 -34.50 -46.52 -14.90
N PRO A 6 -33.33 -45.94 -14.62
CA PRO A 6 -33.24 -44.53 -14.28
C PRO A 6 -33.73 -43.71 -15.48
N ARG A 7 -34.66 -42.79 -15.24
CA ARG A 7 -35.18 -41.93 -16.29
C ARG A 7 -34.04 -41.05 -16.77
N LEU A 8 -33.88 -40.93 -18.10
CA LEU A 8 -32.94 -39.99 -18.73
C LEU A 8 -33.08 -38.56 -18.18
N SER A 9 -34.28 -38.18 -17.70
CA SER A 9 -34.55 -36.92 -17.00
C SER A 9 -33.70 -36.74 -15.74
N ASP A 10 -33.55 -37.78 -14.92
CA ASP A 10 -32.82 -37.72 -13.65
C ASP A 10 -31.30 -37.61 -13.89
N ALA A 11 -30.81 -38.26 -14.95
CA ALA A 11 -29.42 -38.14 -15.40
C ALA A 11 -29.12 -36.75 -15.99
N LEU A 12 -30.09 -36.15 -16.71
CA LEU A 12 -29.96 -34.81 -17.26
C LEU A 12 -30.10 -33.71 -16.19
N GLU A 13 -30.90 -33.94 -15.15
CA GLU A 13 -30.96 -33.07 -13.96
C GLU A 13 -29.67 -33.11 -13.14
N SER A 14 -29.05 -34.29 -13.00
CA SER A 14 -27.72 -34.47 -12.41
C SER A 14 -26.64 -33.69 -13.17
N LEU A 15 -26.67 -33.69 -14.51
CA LEU A 15 -25.79 -32.87 -15.35
C LEU A 15 -26.10 -31.35 -15.30
N ARG A 16 -27.34 -30.98 -14.94
CA ARG A 16 -27.76 -29.59 -14.71
C ARG A 16 -27.38 -29.08 -13.32
N GLY A 17 -27.13 -29.99 -12.37
CA GLY A 17 -26.68 -29.71 -11.01
C GLY A 17 -25.26 -29.16 -10.99
N ASP A 18 -25.17 -27.83 -10.84
CA ASP A 18 -23.98 -27.03 -10.53
C ASP A 18 -22.73 -27.33 -11.39
N ARG A 19 -22.71 -26.68 -12.57
CA ARG A 19 -21.64 -26.79 -13.56
C ARG A 19 -20.28 -26.46 -12.94
N PRO A 20 -19.21 -27.23 -13.22
CA PRO A 20 -17.84 -26.90 -12.81
C PRO A 20 -17.39 -25.50 -13.25
N VAL A 21 -17.97 -24.99 -14.36
CA VAL A 21 -17.79 -23.61 -14.84
C VAL A 21 -18.22 -22.56 -13.79
N SER A 22 -19.28 -22.80 -13.01
CA SER A 22 -19.76 -21.88 -11.96
C SER A 22 -18.77 -21.80 -10.79
N ARG A 23 -18.15 -22.94 -10.46
CA ARG A 23 -17.16 -23.04 -9.37
C ARG A 23 -15.84 -22.41 -9.77
N VAL A 24 -15.35 -22.72 -10.97
CA VAL A 24 -14.16 -22.09 -11.55
C VAL A 24 -14.34 -20.58 -11.68
N GLN A 25 -15.52 -20.11 -12.11
CA GLN A 25 -15.81 -18.68 -12.21
C GLN A 25 -15.84 -17.99 -10.84
N ARG A 26 -16.43 -18.62 -9.81
CA ARG A 26 -16.40 -18.11 -8.43
C ARG A 26 -14.98 -18.06 -7.87
N GLU A 27 -14.17 -19.06 -8.17
CA GLU A 27 -12.78 -19.14 -7.70
C GLU A 27 -11.90 -18.10 -8.40
N ALA A 28 -12.06 -17.93 -9.72
CA ALA A 28 -11.41 -16.86 -10.47
C ALA A 28 -11.81 -15.47 -9.95
N GLN A 29 -13.10 -15.25 -9.65
CA GLN A 29 -13.55 -13.98 -9.08
C GLN A 29 -12.91 -13.70 -7.71
N ARG A 30 -12.83 -14.71 -6.85
CA ARG A 30 -12.16 -14.57 -5.54
C ARG A 30 -10.68 -14.24 -5.68
N GLU A 31 -9.99 -14.81 -6.66
CA GLU A 31 -8.59 -14.52 -6.92
C GLU A 31 -8.41 -13.08 -7.41
N VAL A 32 -9.26 -12.63 -8.32
CA VAL A 32 -9.32 -11.23 -8.77
C VAL A 32 -9.57 -10.29 -7.60
N ASP A 33 -10.53 -10.61 -6.72
CA ASP A 33 -10.84 -9.78 -5.55
C ASP A 33 -9.67 -9.70 -4.57
N ARG A 34 -8.93 -10.81 -4.36
CA ARG A 34 -7.70 -10.82 -3.55
C ARG A 34 -6.62 -9.93 -4.14
N GLU A 35 -6.40 -10.03 -5.45
CA GLU A 35 -5.41 -9.22 -6.15
C GLU A 35 -5.75 -7.73 -6.07
N PHE A 36 -7.03 -7.37 -6.25
CA PHE A 36 -7.48 -5.99 -6.06
C PHE A 36 -7.32 -5.51 -4.62
N ALA A 37 -7.57 -6.36 -3.63
CA ALA A 37 -7.34 -6.02 -2.22
C ALA A 37 -5.84 -5.77 -1.94
N ALA A 38 -4.96 -6.64 -2.46
CA ALA A 38 -3.51 -6.48 -2.34
C ALA A 38 -3.04 -5.19 -3.03
N ALA A 39 -3.51 -4.92 -4.25
CA ALA A 39 -3.18 -3.70 -4.98
C ALA A 39 -3.60 -2.44 -4.22
N ARG A 40 -4.78 -2.42 -3.58
CA ARG A 40 -5.22 -1.29 -2.74
C ARG A 40 -4.31 -1.06 -1.55
N VAL A 41 -3.85 -2.13 -0.89
CA VAL A 41 -2.89 -2.03 0.21
C VAL A 41 -1.57 -1.43 -0.28
N GLU A 42 -1.06 -1.87 -1.43
CA GLU A 42 0.17 -1.32 -2.01
C GLU A 42 0.03 0.15 -2.42
N VAL A 43 -1.10 0.53 -3.04
CA VAL A 43 -1.39 1.95 -3.34
C VAL A 43 -1.42 2.79 -2.07
N ALA A 44 -2.05 2.29 -1.00
CA ALA A 44 -2.07 2.99 0.28
C ALA A 44 -0.66 3.13 0.90
N ARG A 45 0.19 2.09 0.79
CA ARG A 45 1.58 2.13 1.25
C ARG A 45 2.40 3.17 0.48
N VAL A 46 2.28 3.20 -0.85
CA VAL A 46 2.97 4.19 -1.70
C VAL A 46 2.49 5.61 -1.38
N SER A 47 1.18 5.82 -1.27
CA SER A 47 0.60 7.13 -0.94
C SER A 47 1.04 7.64 0.43
N ARG A 48 1.09 6.74 1.43
CA ARG A 48 1.65 7.05 2.76
C ARG A 48 3.11 7.50 2.64
N ARG A 49 3.96 6.74 1.95
CA ARG A 49 5.39 7.06 1.77
C ARG A 49 5.57 8.41 1.06
N ALA A 50 4.79 8.68 0.01
CA ALA A 50 4.82 9.95 -0.71
C ALA A 50 4.44 11.13 0.20
N SER A 51 3.39 10.97 1.01
CA SER A 51 2.95 12.00 1.96
C SER A 51 4.03 12.30 3.02
N VAL A 52 4.60 11.24 3.62
CA VAL A 52 5.68 11.39 4.62
C VAL A 52 6.90 12.05 3.99
N ALA A 53 7.33 11.63 2.79
CA ALA A 53 8.45 12.23 2.09
C ALA A 53 8.22 13.71 1.74
N HIS A 54 7.00 14.06 1.32
CA HIS A 54 6.66 15.46 1.02
C HIS A 54 6.78 16.34 2.26
N ILE A 55 6.21 15.92 3.39
CA ILE A 55 6.29 16.64 4.66
C ILE A 55 7.75 16.75 5.11
N ALA A 56 8.52 15.66 5.02
CA ALA A 56 9.93 15.62 5.38
C ALA A 56 10.75 16.67 4.63
N LEU A 57 10.58 16.75 3.31
CA LEU A 57 11.28 17.72 2.47
C LEU A 57 10.87 19.15 2.78
N ALA A 58 9.56 19.39 2.96
CA ALA A 58 9.05 20.72 3.30
C ALA A 58 9.58 21.21 4.66
N SER A 59 9.58 20.35 5.68
CA SER A 59 10.12 20.68 7.01
C SER A 59 11.62 20.90 6.99
N THR A 60 12.37 20.09 6.24
CA THR A 60 13.82 20.27 6.10
C THR A 60 14.15 21.60 5.42
N ALA A 61 13.43 21.95 4.35
CA ALA A 61 13.60 23.24 3.67
C ALA A 61 13.27 24.43 4.60
N ALA A 62 12.21 24.32 5.42
CA ALA A 62 11.86 25.34 6.40
C ALA A 62 12.98 25.54 7.44
N LEU A 63 13.54 24.44 7.97
CA LEU A 63 14.64 24.50 8.93
C LEU A 63 15.92 25.07 8.33
N SER A 64 16.26 24.74 7.08
CA SER A 64 17.39 25.36 6.38
C SER A 64 17.21 26.87 6.18
N ASN A 65 15.98 27.32 5.93
CA ASN A 65 15.70 28.76 5.88
C ASN A 65 15.87 29.42 7.25
N GLU A 66 15.41 28.75 8.31
CA GLU A 66 15.57 29.25 9.69
C GLU A 66 17.04 29.29 10.13
N GLU A 67 17.83 28.29 9.76
CA GLU A 67 19.29 28.25 9.93
C GLU A 67 19.94 29.48 9.30
N ALA A 68 19.59 29.80 8.05
CA ALA A 68 20.12 30.97 7.36
C ALA A 68 19.78 32.29 8.08
N LEU A 69 18.57 32.40 8.66
CA LEU A 69 18.17 33.56 9.44
C LEU A 69 18.93 33.64 10.77
N TYR A 70 19.08 32.53 11.49
CA TYR A 70 19.84 32.50 12.74
C TYR A 70 21.32 32.79 12.52
N LEU A 71 21.90 32.34 11.42
CA LEU A 71 23.28 32.64 11.08
C LEU A 71 23.53 34.14 10.88
N GLN A 72 22.56 34.87 10.33
CA GLN A 72 22.63 36.34 10.21
C GLN A 72 22.61 37.05 11.56
N MET A 73 21.88 36.52 12.54
CA MET A 73 21.76 37.12 13.88
C MET A 73 22.88 36.70 14.84
N ALA A 74 23.36 35.46 14.72
CA ALA A 74 24.32 34.84 15.63
C ALA A 74 25.33 33.97 14.85
N PRO A 75 26.32 34.58 14.16
CA PRO A 75 27.22 33.87 13.24
C PRO A 75 28.13 32.84 13.92
N LEU A 76 28.41 32.99 15.22
CA LEU A 76 29.18 32.02 16.01
C LEU A 76 28.46 30.66 16.15
N GLY A 77 27.17 30.60 15.83
CA GLY A 77 26.35 29.40 15.91
C GLY A 77 26.37 28.51 14.66
N ASP A 78 27.08 28.86 13.59
CA ASP A 78 27.02 28.17 12.28
C ASP A 78 27.06 26.64 12.38
N ALA A 79 28.11 26.11 13.03
CA ALA A 79 28.27 24.66 13.19
C ALA A 79 27.13 24.01 13.96
N ARG A 80 26.53 24.72 14.93
CA ARG A 80 25.41 24.20 15.73
C ARG A 80 24.11 24.21 14.92
N TYR A 81 23.83 25.26 14.16
CA TYR A 81 22.61 25.35 13.36
C TYR A 81 22.62 24.30 12.24
N LYS A 82 23.75 24.15 11.53
CA LYS A 82 23.94 23.07 10.55
C LYS A 82 23.72 21.68 11.15
N ALA A 83 24.32 21.40 12.30
CA ALA A 83 24.17 20.11 12.95
C ALA A 83 22.71 19.80 13.32
N ILE A 84 21.90 20.80 13.67
CA ILE A 84 20.47 20.62 13.95
C ILE A 84 19.70 20.25 12.67
N VAL A 85 19.93 20.99 11.58
CA VAL A 85 19.30 20.73 10.28
C VAL A 85 19.68 19.34 9.76
N ASP A 86 20.97 19.00 9.81
CA ASP A 86 21.48 17.69 9.36
C ASP A 86 20.91 16.54 10.20
N ALA A 87 20.88 16.69 11.53
CA ALA A 87 20.32 15.67 12.42
C ALA A 87 18.83 15.45 12.15
N PHE A 88 18.07 16.53 11.92
CA PHE A 88 16.68 16.43 11.51
C PHE A 88 16.53 15.72 10.16
N ALA A 89 17.28 16.15 9.14
CA ALA A 89 17.23 15.56 7.80
C ALA A 89 17.52 14.05 7.82
N ILE A 90 18.51 13.61 8.60
CA ILE A 90 18.83 12.19 8.80
C ILE A 90 17.65 11.46 9.48
N ALA A 91 17.07 12.04 10.53
CA ALA A 91 15.94 11.44 11.23
C ALA A 91 14.73 11.24 10.31
N VAL A 92 14.40 12.23 9.47
CA VAL A 92 13.26 12.08 8.55
C VAL A 92 13.57 11.18 7.36
N ALA A 93 14.82 11.15 6.88
CA ALA A 93 15.24 10.20 5.85
C ALA A 93 15.06 8.75 6.33
N ASN A 94 15.37 8.46 7.59
CA ASN A 94 15.13 7.16 8.20
C ASN A 94 13.64 6.82 8.30
N GLU A 95 12.79 7.80 8.60
CA GLU A 95 11.34 7.59 8.68
C GLU A 95 10.71 7.35 7.29
N VAL A 96 11.21 8.02 6.25
CA VAL A 96 10.81 7.78 4.85
C VAL A 96 11.24 6.39 4.38
N GLY A 97 12.43 5.95 4.76
CA GLY A 97 12.99 4.63 4.39
C GLY A 97 12.38 3.44 5.13
N ARG A 98 11.49 3.68 6.11
CA ARG A 98 10.91 2.62 6.94
C ARG A 98 9.93 1.76 6.13
N PRO A 99 10.07 0.42 6.15
CA PRO A 99 9.27 -0.49 5.32
C PRO A 99 7.76 -0.38 5.57
#